data_AF-A0A0H3KT05-F1
#
_entry.id   AF-A0A0H3KT05-F1
#
_cell.length_a   1.000
_cell.length_b   1.000
_cell.length_c   1.000
_cell.angle_alpha   90.00
_cell.angle_beta   90.00
_cell.angle_gamma   90.00
#
_symmetry.space_group_name_H-M   'P 1'
#
loop_
_entity.id
_entity.type
_entity.pdbx_description
1 polymer ?
#
loop_
_entity_poly.entity_id
_entity_poly.type
_entity_poly.pdbx_seq_one_letter_code
_entity_poly.pdbx_strand_id
1 'polypeptide(L)'
;MKPMSPRRFRPICRRYVTLRSSIKMDLGTFNQLPQAVAQLALSHCVAIPRWQQALVAARPFHSVEALLAEAQRLAQAWQEDDLNQALSAHPRIGEKAQGDEKEKRLSRSEQAAMQQADDALQQAMVQGNQAYEARFNRVFLIRAKGRSAQNMLDELTRRLDNSPESERQESLEQLREITLLRLKESFS
;
A
#
# COMPACT_ATOMS: atom_id res chain seq x y z
N MET A 1 -15.72 -64.31 -0.97
CA MET A 1 -15.29 -63.10 -0.22
C MET A 1 -15.21 -61.95 -1.20
N LYS A 2 -16.06 -60.92 -1.06
CA LYS A 2 -16.13 -59.76 -1.97
C LYS A 2 -15.05 -58.73 -1.59
N PRO A 3 -14.35 -58.10 -2.57
CA PRO A 3 -13.38 -57.05 -2.26
C PRO A 3 -14.08 -55.75 -1.83
N MET A 4 -13.57 -55.12 -0.77
CA MET A 4 -14.03 -53.82 -0.26
C MET A 4 -13.68 -52.69 -1.23
N SER A 5 -14.66 -51.83 -1.48
CA SER A 5 -14.53 -50.62 -2.30
C SER A 5 -13.76 -49.51 -1.55
N PRO A 6 -12.84 -48.77 -2.20
CA PRO A 6 -12.13 -47.67 -1.56
C PRO A 6 -13.06 -46.47 -1.38
N ARG A 7 -13.14 -45.97 -0.13
CA ARG A 7 -13.92 -44.77 0.23
C ARG A 7 -13.38 -43.55 -0.52
N ARG A 8 -14.20 -42.96 -1.38
CA ARG A 8 -13.96 -41.67 -2.02
C ARG A 8 -13.88 -40.58 -0.95
N PHE A 9 -12.70 -40.02 -0.72
CA PHE A 9 -12.52 -38.75 -0.02
C PHE A 9 -13.21 -37.66 -0.81
N ARG A 10 -14.26 -37.05 -0.24
CA ARG A 10 -14.89 -35.86 -0.78
C ARG A 10 -14.00 -34.65 -0.46
N PRO A 11 -13.56 -33.85 -1.44
CA PRO A 11 -12.83 -32.64 -1.15
C PRO A 11 -13.77 -31.64 -0.47
N ILE A 12 -13.38 -31.15 0.70
CA ILE A 12 -14.06 -30.07 1.42
C ILE A 12 -14.08 -28.85 0.51
N CYS A 13 -15.28 -28.31 0.31
CA CYS A 13 -15.61 -27.21 -0.59
C CYS A 13 -14.61 -26.05 -0.55
N ARG A 14 -13.96 -25.85 -1.69
CA ARG A 14 -13.29 -24.65 -2.13
C ARG A 14 -14.33 -23.55 -2.36
N ARG A 15 -14.48 -22.60 -1.43
CA ARG A 15 -15.20 -21.32 -1.64
C ARG A 15 -14.71 -20.26 -0.64
N TYR A 16 -13.44 -19.88 -0.75
CA TYR A 16 -13.08 -18.53 -0.33
C TYR A 16 -13.49 -17.60 -1.47
N VAL A 17 -14.42 -16.73 -1.13
CA VAL A 17 -15.10 -15.76 -1.98
C VAL A 17 -14.09 -15.00 -2.83
N THR A 18 -14.24 -15.06 -4.15
CA THR A 18 -13.66 -14.05 -5.05
C THR A 18 -14.39 -12.74 -4.74
N LEU A 19 -13.90 -12.00 -3.74
CA LEU A 19 -14.45 -10.70 -3.38
C LEU A 19 -14.21 -9.76 -4.56
N ARG A 20 -15.30 -9.44 -5.26
CA ARG A 20 -15.37 -8.36 -6.23
C ARG A 20 -14.87 -7.10 -5.53
N SER A 21 -13.66 -6.71 -5.88
CA SER A 21 -12.88 -5.69 -5.20
C SER A 21 -13.41 -4.28 -5.51
N SER A 22 -14.66 -3.92 -5.22
CA SER A 22 -15.10 -2.50 -5.22
C SER A 22 -16.04 -2.17 -4.07
N ILE A 23 -16.03 -3.01 -3.03
CA ILE A 23 -16.87 -2.83 -1.85
C ILE A 23 -15.97 -2.29 -0.74
N LYS A 24 -16.23 -1.02 -0.38
CA LYS A 24 -15.71 -0.44 0.87
C LYS A 24 -16.17 -1.31 2.04
N MET A 25 -15.27 -1.53 3.00
CA MET A 25 -15.56 -2.27 4.21
C MET A 25 -16.38 -1.41 5.16
N ASP A 26 -17.51 -1.95 5.62
CA ASP A 26 -18.27 -1.38 6.72
C ASP A 26 -17.46 -1.46 8.03
N LEU A 27 -17.46 -0.36 8.81
CA LEU A 27 -16.69 -0.27 10.05
C LEU A 27 -17.18 -1.24 11.12
N GLY A 28 -18.50 -1.43 11.22
CA GLY A 28 -19.09 -2.38 12.16
C GLY A 28 -18.60 -3.81 11.90
N THR A 29 -18.55 -4.19 10.63
CA THR A 29 -17.99 -5.47 10.17
C THR A 29 -16.51 -5.58 10.54
N PHE A 30 -15.70 -4.56 10.26
CA PHE A 30 -14.28 -4.55 10.61
C PHE A 30 -14.05 -4.72 12.12
N ASN A 31 -14.85 -4.07 12.96
CA ASN A 31 -14.76 -4.20 14.42
C ASN A 31 -14.96 -5.63 14.93
N GLN A 32 -15.66 -6.49 14.18
CA GLN A 32 -15.99 -7.85 14.58
C GLN A 32 -15.10 -8.93 13.92
N LEU A 33 -14.26 -8.56 12.95
CA LEU A 33 -13.41 -9.53 12.26
C LEU A 33 -12.42 -10.22 13.20
N PRO A 34 -12.15 -11.54 13.02
CA PRO A 34 -11.03 -12.21 13.68
C PRO A 34 -9.71 -11.48 13.39
N GLN A 35 -8.80 -11.44 14.37
CA GLN A 35 -7.58 -10.62 14.31
C GLN A 35 -6.77 -10.83 13.02
N ALA A 36 -6.53 -12.08 12.62
CA ALA A 36 -5.78 -12.40 11.40
C ALA A 36 -6.48 -11.93 10.12
N VAL A 37 -7.82 -12.01 10.08
CA VAL A 37 -8.62 -11.57 8.93
C VAL A 37 -8.64 -10.04 8.84
N ALA A 38 -8.77 -9.35 9.98
CA ALA A 38 -8.69 -7.90 10.05
C ALA A 38 -7.31 -7.38 9.64
N GLN A 39 -6.24 -8.07 10.05
CA GLN A 39 -4.88 -7.70 9.65
C GLN A 39 -4.69 -7.85 8.13
N LEU A 40 -5.12 -8.98 7.55
CA LEU A 40 -5.08 -9.21 6.11
C LEU A 40 -5.90 -8.17 5.35
N ALA A 41 -7.04 -7.74 5.89
CA ALA A 41 -7.86 -6.69 5.29
C ALA A 41 -7.15 -5.32 5.18
N LEU A 42 -6.07 -5.10 5.96
CA LEU A 42 -5.27 -3.87 5.94
C LEU A 42 -3.97 -4.01 5.13
N SER A 43 -3.62 -5.20 4.63
CA SER A 43 -2.31 -5.46 4.03
C SER A 43 -1.98 -4.57 2.83
N HIS A 44 -2.99 -4.21 2.05
CA HIS A 44 -2.85 -3.33 0.88
C HIS A 44 -2.58 -1.87 1.25
N CYS A 45 -2.82 -1.45 2.50
CA CYS A 45 -2.57 -0.08 2.93
C CYS A 45 -1.06 0.19 3.03
N VAL A 46 -0.33 -0.70 3.70
CA VAL A 46 1.13 -0.62 3.89
C VAL A 46 1.68 -1.97 4.31
N ALA A 47 2.87 -2.33 3.82
CA ALA A 47 3.56 -3.57 4.17
C ALA A 47 4.32 -3.50 5.51
N ILE A 48 3.70 -2.96 6.56
CA ILE A 48 4.27 -2.88 7.93
C ILE A 48 3.38 -3.70 8.88
N PRO A 49 3.69 -4.98 9.14
CA PRO A 49 2.83 -5.87 9.93
C PRO A 49 2.57 -5.36 11.35
N ARG A 50 3.58 -4.76 12.00
CA ARG A 50 3.44 -4.23 13.37
C ARG A 50 2.40 -3.11 13.47
N TRP A 51 2.28 -2.27 12.43
CA TRP A 51 1.29 -1.20 12.38
C TRP A 51 -0.11 -1.76 12.15
N GLN A 52 -0.25 -2.73 11.24
CA GLN A 52 -1.53 -3.41 10.99
C GLN A 52 -2.03 -4.09 12.26
N GLN A 53 -1.16 -4.80 12.98
CA GLN A 53 -1.48 -5.47 14.25
C GLN A 53 -1.93 -4.48 15.33
N ALA A 54 -1.21 -3.37 15.49
CA ALA A 54 -1.54 -2.33 16.46
C ALA A 54 -2.91 -1.71 16.17
N LEU A 55 -3.20 -1.37 14.91
CA LEU A 55 -4.48 -0.80 14.51
C LEU A 55 -5.65 -1.78 14.72
N VAL A 56 -5.43 -3.06 14.42
CA VAL A 56 -6.41 -4.13 14.65
C VAL A 56 -6.66 -4.35 16.15
N ALA A 57 -5.62 -4.21 16.99
CA ALA A 57 -5.74 -4.34 18.45
C ALA A 57 -6.48 -3.15 19.09
N ALA A 58 -6.48 -1.98 18.45
CA ALA A 58 -7.17 -0.78 18.93
C ALA A 58 -8.69 -0.76 18.65
N ARG A 59 -9.23 -1.78 17.97
CA ARG A 59 -10.68 -1.95 17.80
C ARG A 59 -11.37 -2.18 19.16
N PRO A 60 -12.66 -1.82 19.31
CA PRO A 60 -13.55 -1.28 18.28
C PRO A 60 -13.42 0.23 18.09
N PHE A 61 -13.59 0.71 16.84
CA PHE A 61 -13.67 2.13 16.51
C PHE A 61 -15.13 2.58 16.38
N HIS A 62 -15.44 3.76 16.91
CA HIS A 62 -16.80 4.33 16.85
C HIS A 62 -17.09 5.06 15.54
N SER A 63 -16.07 5.45 14.76
CA SER A 63 -16.23 6.07 13.44
C SER A 63 -14.98 5.88 12.57
N VAL A 64 -15.10 6.13 11.28
CA VAL A 64 -13.97 6.04 10.33
C VAL A 64 -12.93 7.13 10.65
N GLU A 65 -13.34 8.29 11.13
CA GLU A 65 -12.45 9.36 11.59
C GLU A 65 -11.61 8.90 12.77
N ALA A 66 -12.20 8.20 13.74
CA ALA A 66 -11.46 7.64 14.88
C ALA A 66 -10.44 6.58 14.44
N LEU A 67 -10.83 5.70 13.49
CA LEU A 67 -9.92 4.74 12.87
C LEU A 67 -8.75 5.45 12.18
N LEU A 68 -9.01 6.49 11.38
CA LEU A 68 -7.98 7.25 10.67
C LEU A 68 -7.06 8.02 11.62
N ALA A 69 -7.60 8.59 12.69
CA ALA A 69 -6.81 9.30 13.71
C ALA A 69 -5.84 8.35 14.42
N GLU A 70 -6.31 7.16 14.83
CA GLU A 70 -5.45 6.16 15.47
C GLU A 70 -4.41 5.60 14.48
N ALA A 71 -4.82 5.32 13.25
CA ALA A 71 -3.93 4.93 12.17
C ALA A 71 -2.79 5.94 11.95
N GLN A 72 -3.12 7.24 11.92
CA GLN A 72 -2.14 8.32 11.78
C GLN A 72 -1.22 8.39 13.00
N ARG A 73 -1.77 8.30 14.22
CA ARG A 73 -0.98 8.32 15.46
C ARG A 73 0.04 7.19 15.50
N LEU A 74 -0.37 5.97 15.16
CA LEU A 74 0.52 4.80 15.09
C LEU A 74 1.62 4.95 14.03
N ALA A 75 1.31 5.60 12.90
CA ALA A 75 2.26 5.81 11.82
C ALA A 75 3.33 6.88 12.12
N GLN A 76 3.11 7.75 13.12
CA GLN A 76 4.13 8.72 13.55
C GLN A 76 5.40 8.05 14.09
N ALA A 77 5.27 6.84 14.66
CA ALA A 77 6.38 6.09 15.23
C ALA A 77 7.20 5.30 14.19
N TRP A 78 6.96 5.49 12.89
CA TRP A 78 7.75 4.83 11.84
C TRP A 78 9.14 5.44 11.71
N GLN A 79 10.11 4.56 11.46
CA GLN A 79 11.53 4.87 11.31
C GLN A 79 12.06 4.24 10.02
N GLU A 80 13.36 4.31 9.79
CA GLU A 80 14.00 3.81 8.58
C GLU A 80 13.71 2.34 8.27
N ASP A 81 13.71 1.46 9.28
CA ASP A 81 13.42 0.04 9.07
C ASP A 81 12.00 -0.20 8.55
N ASP A 82 11.03 0.60 8.99
CA ASP A 82 9.65 0.54 8.52
C ASP A 82 9.53 1.05 7.10
N LEU A 83 10.25 2.13 6.78
CA LEU A 83 10.32 2.65 5.43
C LEU A 83 10.88 1.58 4.50
N ASN A 84 12.01 0.97 4.85
CA ASN A 84 12.64 -0.09 4.06
C ASN A 84 11.71 -1.31 3.90
N GLN A 85 11.05 -1.73 4.99
CA GLN A 85 10.09 -2.83 4.94
C GLN A 85 8.93 -2.52 4.02
N ALA A 86 8.34 -1.32 4.13
CA ALA A 86 7.25 -0.90 3.27
C ALA A 86 7.69 -0.86 1.80
N LEU A 87 8.82 -0.21 1.51
CA LEU A 87 9.34 -0.01 0.15
C LEU A 87 9.66 -1.30 -0.59
N SER A 88 9.95 -2.40 0.11
CA SER A 88 10.13 -3.72 -0.51
C SER A 88 8.92 -4.18 -1.34
N ALA A 89 7.72 -3.63 -1.07
CA ALA A 89 6.48 -3.90 -1.78
C ALA A 89 6.03 -2.77 -2.74
N HIS A 90 6.80 -1.67 -2.87
CA HIS A 90 6.40 -0.53 -3.69
C HIS A 90 6.99 -0.57 -5.11
N PRO A 91 6.14 -0.44 -6.16
CA PRO A 91 6.64 -0.26 -7.53
C PRO A 91 7.19 1.15 -7.74
N ARG A 92 8.10 1.30 -8.70
CA ARG A 92 8.58 2.62 -9.14
C ARG A 92 7.45 3.43 -9.80
N ILE A 93 7.57 4.75 -9.76
CA ILE A 93 6.66 5.64 -10.49
C ILE A 93 6.85 5.42 -12.00
N GLY A 94 5.77 5.07 -12.70
CA GLY A 94 5.79 4.76 -14.14
C GLY A 94 5.97 3.27 -14.47
N GLU A 95 6.28 2.43 -13.49
CA GLU A 95 6.30 0.98 -13.66
C GLU A 95 4.96 0.34 -13.29
N LYS A 96 4.68 -0.84 -13.87
CA LYS A 96 3.50 -1.62 -13.50
C LYS A 96 3.76 -2.34 -12.18
N ALA A 97 2.86 -2.17 -11.21
CA ALA A 97 2.87 -2.96 -9.99
C ALA A 97 2.84 -4.48 -10.26
N GLN A 98 3.68 -5.19 -9.53
CA GLN A 98 3.54 -6.64 -9.32
C GLN A 98 2.75 -6.87 -8.03
N GLY A 99 2.04 -7.99 -7.92
CA GLY A 99 1.18 -8.27 -6.75
C GLY A 99 -0.24 -8.68 -7.11
N ASP A 100 -1.13 -8.61 -6.11
CA ASP A 100 -2.54 -8.99 -6.27
C ASP A 100 -3.33 -7.96 -7.10
N GLU A 101 -4.56 -8.30 -7.49
CA GLU A 101 -5.39 -7.42 -8.33
C GLU A 101 -5.72 -6.08 -7.64
N LYS A 102 -5.76 -6.05 -6.30
CA LYS A 102 -6.09 -4.86 -5.51
C LYS A 102 -4.91 -3.89 -5.50
N GLU A 103 -3.72 -4.38 -5.20
CA GLU A 103 -2.46 -3.61 -5.23
C GLU A 103 -2.20 -3.04 -6.62
N LYS A 104 -2.35 -3.88 -7.66
CA LYS A 104 -2.20 -3.45 -9.05
C LYS A 104 -3.14 -2.31 -9.41
N ARG A 105 -4.40 -2.39 -8.99
CA ARG A 105 -5.37 -1.34 -9.26
C ARG A 105 -5.10 -0.06 -8.47
N LEU A 106 -4.73 -0.17 -7.20
CA LEU A 106 -4.37 1.00 -6.38
C LEU A 106 -3.20 1.74 -7.01
N SER A 107 -2.12 1.03 -7.37
CA SER A 107 -0.97 1.61 -8.06
C SER A 107 -1.36 2.28 -9.40
N ARG A 108 -2.17 1.62 -10.23
CA ARG A 108 -2.68 2.23 -11.49
C ARG A 108 -3.47 3.51 -11.23
N SER A 109 -4.35 3.51 -10.23
CA SER A 109 -5.16 4.69 -9.91
C SER A 109 -4.33 5.83 -9.31
N GLU A 110 -3.32 5.49 -8.51
CA GLU A 110 -2.45 6.47 -7.85
C GLU A 110 -1.54 7.18 -8.84
N GLN A 111 -1.00 6.46 -9.83
CA GLN A 111 -0.02 6.99 -10.80
C GLN A 111 -0.62 7.25 -12.19
N ALA A 112 -1.95 7.35 -12.30
CA ALA A 112 -2.65 7.51 -13.59
C ALA A 112 -2.11 8.68 -14.43
N ALA A 113 -1.74 9.79 -13.79
CA ALA A 113 -1.17 10.95 -14.49
C ALA A 113 0.17 10.64 -15.19
N MET A 114 1.03 9.83 -14.57
CA MET A 114 2.30 9.42 -15.18
C MET A 114 2.09 8.47 -16.36
N GLN A 115 1.07 7.61 -16.30
CA GLN A 115 0.74 6.69 -17.41
C GLN A 115 0.22 7.41 -18.66
N GLN A 116 -0.23 8.65 -18.52
CA GLN A 116 -0.74 9.50 -19.60
C GLN A 116 0.28 10.57 -20.03
N ALA A 117 1.44 10.63 -19.39
CA ALA A 117 2.50 11.57 -19.73
C ALA A 117 3.09 11.28 -21.11
N ASP A 118 3.67 12.31 -21.74
CA ASP A 118 4.43 12.11 -22.98
C ASP A 118 5.72 11.31 -22.75
N ASP A 119 6.30 10.82 -23.85
CA ASP A 119 7.48 9.95 -23.81
C ASP A 119 8.69 10.64 -23.18
N ALA A 120 8.84 11.95 -23.38
CA ALA A 120 9.96 12.71 -22.83
C ALA A 120 9.88 12.77 -21.29
N LEU A 121 8.69 13.02 -20.76
CA LEU A 121 8.45 13.10 -19.32
C LEU A 121 8.55 11.71 -18.67
N GLN A 122 8.07 10.66 -19.33
CA GLN A 122 8.26 9.28 -18.87
C GLN A 122 9.75 8.90 -18.83
N GLN A 123 10.52 9.23 -19.87
CA GLN A 123 11.97 8.99 -19.90
C GLN A 123 12.71 9.76 -18.81
N ALA A 124 12.35 11.03 -18.57
CA ALA A 124 12.92 11.82 -17.49
C ALA A 124 12.61 11.21 -16.11
N MET A 125 11.40 10.70 -15.90
CA MET A 125 11.05 9.97 -14.68
C MET A 125 11.87 8.69 -14.51
N VAL A 126 12.12 7.92 -15.58
CA VAL A 126 12.99 6.73 -15.52
C VAL A 126 14.41 7.10 -15.11
N GLN A 127 15.01 8.11 -15.75
CA GLN A 127 16.36 8.59 -15.40
C GLN A 127 16.41 9.12 -13.96
N GLY A 128 15.38 9.86 -13.55
CA GLY A 128 15.22 10.35 -12.20
C GLY A 128 15.20 9.22 -11.16
N ASN A 129 14.40 8.17 -11.38
CA ASN A 129 14.35 7.01 -10.48
C ASN A 129 15.72 6.34 -10.35
N GLN A 130 16.45 6.18 -11.47
CA GLN A 130 17.80 5.61 -11.46
C GLN A 130 18.78 6.45 -10.65
N ALA A 131 18.78 7.77 -10.82
CA ALA A 131 19.61 8.69 -10.05
C ALA A 131 19.26 8.67 -8.56
N TYR A 132 17.96 8.59 -8.24
CA TYR A 132 17.46 8.53 -6.87
C TYR A 132 17.88 7.24 -6.17
N GLU A 133 17.74 6.09 -6.85
CA GLU A 133 18.20 4.80 -6.32
C GLU A 133 19.71 4.76 -6.12
N ALA A 134 20.50 5.30 -7.06
CA ALA A 134 21.94 5.39 -6.92
C ALA A 134 22.38 6.23 -5.70
N ARG A 135 21.62 7.29 -5.37
CA ARG A 135 21.93 8.18 -4.25
C ARG A 135 21.44 7.66 -2.89
N PHE A 136 20.20 7.19 -2.83
CA PHE A 136 19.53 6.87 -1.55
C PHE A 136 19.34 5.37 -1.31
N ASN A 137 19.74 4.51 -2.28
CA ASN A 137 19.62 3.06 -2.22
C ASN A 137 18.20 2.57 -1.89
N ARG A 138 17.19 3.24 -2.46
CA ARG A 138 15.77 2.93 -2.30
C ARG A 138 14.96 3.53 -3.45
N VAL A 139 13.79 2.97 -3.73
CA VAL A 139 12.87 3.51 -4.74
C VAL A 139 12.35 4.89 -4.34
N PHE A 140 12.08 5.75 -5.32
CA PHE A 140 11.43 7.04 -5.09
C PHE A 140 9.97 6.85 -4.71
N LEU A 141 9.57 7.37 -3.54
CA LEU A 141 8.22 7.28 -3.01
C LEU A 141 7.56 8.66 -2.91
N ILE A 142 6.38 8.81 -3.51
CA ILE A 142 5.58 10.02 -3.44
C ILE A 142 4.08 9.69 -3.47
N ARG A 143 3.25 10.44 -2.74
CA ARG A 143 1.79 10.37 -2.87
C ARG A 143 1.38 10.95 -4.22
N ALA A 144 1.20 10.06 -5.18
CA ALA A 144 0.94 10.40 -6.58
C ALA A 144 -0.51 10.89 -6.84
N LYS A 145 -1.49 10.40 -6.07
CA LYS A 145 -2.90 10.76 -6.29
C LYS A 145 -3.10 12.27 -6.22
N GLY A 146 -3.61 12.86 -7.30
CA GLY A 146 -3.85 14.31 -7.41
C GLY A 146 -2.63 15.14 -7.81
N ARG A 147 -1.46 14.54 -8.07
CA ARG A 147 -0.30 15.21 -8.66
C ARG A 147 -0.28 14.99 -10.18
N SER A 148 0.16 16.01 -10.92
CA SER A 148 0.49 15.85 -12.34
C SER A 148 1.79 15.05 -12.50
N ALA A 149 2.04 14.52 -13.70
CA ALA A 149 3.31 13.87 -14.01
C ALA A 149 4.50 14.82 -13.84
N GLN A 150 4.36 16.07 -14.26
CA GLN A 150 5.39 17.09 -14.10
C GLN A 150 5.70 17.36 -12.63
N ASN A 151 4.67 17.54 -11.79
CA ASN A 151 4.87 17.77 -10.35
C ASN A 151 5.57 16.57 -9.69
N MET A 152 5.34 15.35 -10.15
CA MET A 152 6.06 14.18 -9.63
C MET A 152 7.54 14.20 -10.01
N LEU A 153 7.86 14.61 -11.25
CA LEU A 153 9.25 14.76 -11.69
C LEU A 153 9.97 15.92 -10.99
N ASP A 154 9.29 17.05 -10.80
CA ASP A 154 9.84 18.21 -10.11
C ASP A 154 10.21 17.86 -8.66
N GLU A 155 9.36 17.09 -7.99
CA GLU A 155 9.62 16.62 -6.62
C GLU A 155 10.74 15.59 -6.55
N LEU A 156 10.80 14.68 -7.52
CA LEU A 156 11.94 13.77 -7.64
C LEU A 156 13.23 14.59 -7.77
N THR A 157 13.26 15.54 -8.69
CA THR A 157 14.43 16.37 -8.98
C THR A 157 14.83 17.19 -7.76
N ARG A 158 13.88 17.86 -7.09
CA ARG A 158 14.15 18.61 -5.86
C ARG A 158 14.70 17.72 -4.74
N ARG A 159 14.13 16.52 -4.56
CA ARG A 159 14.52 15.59 -3.49
C ARG A 159 15.86 14.92 -3.74
N LEU A 160 16.35 14.89 -4.99
CA LEU A 160 17.74 14.51 -5.25
C LEU A 160 18.74 15.43 -4.55
N ASP A 161 18.39 16.67 -4.20
CA ASP A 161 19.26 17.59 -3.47
C ASP A 161 19.17 17.44 -1.95
N ASN A 162 18.23 16.63 -1.43
CA ASN A 162 18.07 16.41 0.01
C ASN A 162 19.31 15.75 0.63
N SER A 163 19.54 16.07 1.91
CA SER A 163 20.40 15.24 2.77
C SER A 163 19.75 13.86 2.99
N PRO A 164 20.51 12.79 3.27
CA PRO A 164 19.93 11.48 3.55
C PRO A 164 18.89 11.48 4.68
N GLU A 165 19.09 12.33 5.71
CA GLU A 165 18.14 12.45 6.82
C GLU A 165 16.86 13.17 6.41
N SER A 166 16.99 14.32 5.73
CA SER A 166 15.82 15.05 5.22
C SER A 166 14.98 14.18 4.29
N GLU A 167 15.65 13.42 3.42
CA GLU A 167 14.97 12.53 2.49
C GLU A 167 14.26 11.38 3.20
N ARG A 168 14.88 10.80 4.25
CA ARG A 168 14.23 9.77 5.06
C ARG A 168 12.94 10.29 5.70
N GLN A 169 12.98 11.48 6.31
CA GLN A 169 11.81 12.07 6.94
C GLN A 169 10.70 12.35 5.92
N GLU A 170 11.06 12.93 4.78
CA GLU A 170 10.09 13.23 3.73
C GLU A 170 9.49 11.95 3.11
N SER A 171 10.32 10.93 2.86
CA SER A 171 9.84 9.62 2.40
C SER A 171 8.86 8.97 3.40
N LEU A 172 9.12 9.08 4.70
CA LEU A 172 8.21 8.61 5.74
C LEU A 172 6.88 9.38 5.73
N GLU A 173 6.91 10.69 5.54
CA GLU A 173 5.69 11.50 5.40
C GLU A 173 4.87 11.09 4.17
N GLN A 174 5.51 10.89 3.03
CA GLN A 174 4.85 10.39 1.82
C GLN A 174 4.24 9.00 2.04
N LEU A 175 4.93 8.10 2.75
CA LEU A 175 4.42 6.78 3.09
C LEU A 175 3.17 6.87 3.99
N ARG A 176 3.17 7.77 4.97
CA ARG A 176 2.02 8.02 5.85
C ARG A 176 0.82 8.53 5.05
N GLU A 177 1.02 9.51 4.16
CA GLU A 177 -0.04 10.02 3.28
C GLU A 177 -0.68 8.90 2.43
N ILE A 178 0.14 8.07 1.78
CA ILE A 178 -0.33 6.95 0.95
C ILE A 178 -1.13 5.96 1.79
N THR A 179 -0.60 5.59 2.96
CA THR A 179 -1.24 4.61 3.85
C THR A 179 -2.62 5.09 4.30
N LEU A 180 -2.72 6.34 4.76
CA LEU A 180 -3.98 6.92 5.24
C LEU A 180 -4.99 7.11 4.12
N LEU A 181 -4.54 7.48 2.92
CA LEU A 181 -5.40 7.58 1.74
C LEU A 181 -6.00 6.22 1.38
N ARG A 182 -5.16 5.18 1.28
CA ARG A 182 -5.61 3.80 1.01
C ARG A 182 -6.55 3.28 2.09
N LEU A 183 -6.27 3.58 3.35
CA LEU A 183 -7.13 3.23 4.46
C LEU A 183 -8.49 3.91 4.33
N LYS A 184 -8.53 5.23 4.13
CA LYS A 184 -9.77 6.00 3.94
C LYS A 184 -10.61 5.48 2.78
N GLU A 185 -9.99 5.08 1.69
CA GLU A 185 -10.69 4.52 0.52
C GLU A 185 -11.20 3.10 0.73
N SER A 186 -10.68 2.40 1.74
CA SER A 186 -11.08 1.03 2.08
C SER A 186 -12.35 0.97 2.92
N PHE A 187 -12.77 2.07 3.53
CA PHE A 187 -13.91 2.11 4.44
C PHE A 187 -15.05 3.01 3.91
N SER A 188 -16.28 2.61 4.21
CA SER A 188 -17.53 3.35 3.97
C SER A 188 -18.17 3.75 5.28
#